data_AF-A0A2D5MVE3-F1
#
_entry.id   AF-A0A2D5MVE3-F1
#
_cell.length_a   1.000
_cell.length_b   1.000
_cell.length_c   1.000
_cell.angle_alpha   90.00
_cell.angle_beta   90.00
_cell.angle_gamma   90.00
#
_symmetry.space_group_name_H-M   'P 1'
#
loop_
_entity.id
_entity.type
_entity.pdbx_description
1 polymer ?
#
loop_
_entity_poly.entity_id
_entity_poly.type
_entity_poly.pdbx_seq_one_letter_code
_entity_poly.pdbx_strand_id
1 'polypeptide(L)' 'MPKTIDQDELRKQRNRQKQKEKRLELKEIEKAKKTIEYQRMINNNRKEYGLKQKKVQLNMKSYFKSKTSSSS' A
#
# COMPACT_ATOMS: atom_id res chain seq x y z
N MET A 1 -34.80 -29.37 0.11
CA MET A 1 -33.70 -29.51 -0.87
C MET A 1 -32.63 -28.48 -0.54
N PRO A 2 -31.42 -28.85 -0.10
CA PRO A 2 -30.35 -27.89 0.12
C PRO A 2 -29.95 -27.28 -1.24
N LYS A 3 -29.88 -25.94 -1.31
CA LYS A 3 -29.51 -25.22 -2.53
C LYS A 3 -28.12 -25.67 -2.97
N THR A 4 -28.03 -26.34 -4.11
CA THR A 4 -26.75 -26.65 -4.76
C THR A 4 -26.07 -25.33 -5.06
N ILE A 5 -24.98 -25.04 -4.34
CA ILE A 5 -24.15 -23.87 -4.57
C ILE A 5 -23.66 -23.98 -6.02
N ASP A 6 -24.05 -23.00 -6.85
CA ASP A 6 -23.58 -22.91 -8.22
C ASP A 6 -22.05 -22.73 -8.18
N GLN A 7 -21.32 -23.75 -8.63
CA GLN A 7 -19.86 -23.79 -8.50
C GLN A 7 -19.20 -22.60 -9.21
N ASP A 8 -19.84 -22.05 -10.23
CA ASP A 8 -19.38 -20.88 -10.94
C ASP A 8 -19.52 -19.58 -10.12
N GLU A 9 -20.58 -19.44 -9.33
CA GLU A 9 -20.71 -18.34 -8.39
C GLU A 9 -19.66 -18.44 -7.27
N LEU A 10 -19.41 -19.65 -6.77
CA LEU A 10 -18.40 -19.89 -5.74
C LEU A 10 -16.98 -19.58 -6.25
N ARG A 11 -16.67 -19.93 -7.51
CA ARG A 11 -15.40 -19.57 -8.18
C ARG A 11 -15.26 -18.06 -8.36
N LYS A 12 -16.32 -17.37 -8.80
CA LYS A 12 -16.33 -15.91 -8.95
C LYS A 12 -16.09 -15.20 -7.61
N GLN A 13 -16.71 -15.67 -6.52
CA GLN A 13 -16.50 -15.11 -5.19
C GLN A 13 -15.04 -15.28 -4.71
N ARG A 14 -14.46 -16.48 -4.85
CA ARG A 14 -13.03 -16.71 -4.49
C ARG A 14 -12.08 -15.82 -5.29
N ASN A 15 -12.33 -15.64 -6.58
CA ASN A 15 -11.48 -14.79 -7.42
C ASN A 15 -11.58 -13.31 -7.02
N ARG A 16 -12.79 -12.83 -6.68
CA ARG A 16 -12.97 -11.47 -6.14
C ARG A 16 -12.25 -11.29 -4.80
N GLN A 17 -12.28 -12.29 -3.93
CA GLN A 17 -11.60 -12.26 -2.63
C GLN A 17 -10.08 -12.18 -2.80
N LYS A 18 -9.49 -13.05 -3.63
CA LYS A 18 -8.05 -13.03 -3.95
C LYS A 18 -7.59 -11.69 -4.52
N GLN A 19 -8.40 -11.08 -5.40
CA GLN A 19 -8.08 -9.76 -5.95
C GLN A 19 -8.13 -8.65 -4.88
N LYS A 20 -9.08 -8.71 -3.94
CA LYS A 20 -9.14 -7.76 -2.82
C LYS A 20 -7.91 -7.88 -1.93
N GLU A 21 -7.53 -9.10 -1.56
CA GLU A 21 -6.35 -9.38 -0.74
C GLU A 21 -5.08 -8.84 -1.41
N LYS A 22 -4.88 -9.15 -2.70
CA LYS A 22 -3.74 -8.64 -3.47
C LYS A 22 -3.69 -7.10 -3.52
N ARG A 23 -4.83 -6.43 -3.59
CA ARG A 23 -4.89 -4.95 -3.56
C ARG A 23 -4.52 -4.39 -2.19
N LEU A 24 -4.95 -5.05 -1.11
CA LEU A 24 -4.61 -4.64 0.26
C LEU A 24 -3.11 -4.80 0.52
N GLU A 25 -2.55 -5.95 0.14
CA GLU A 25 -1.12 -6.23 0.26
C GLU A 25 -0.27 -5.19 -0.48
N LEU A 26 -0.63 -4.87 -1.73
CA LEU A 26 0.06 -3.83 -2.50
C LEU A 26 -0.02 -2.45 -1.82
N LYS A 27 -1.16 -2.12 -1.22
CA LYS A 27 -1.36 -0.85 -0.51
C LYS A 27 -0.53 -0.78 0.78
N GLU A 28 -0.38 -1.89 1.48
CA GLU A 28 0.48 -2.00 2.66
C GLU A 28 1.96 -1.87 2.29
N ILE A 29 2.39 -2.55 1.23
CA ILE A 29 3.74 -2.40 0.67
C ILE A 29 3.99 -0.94 0.26
N GLU A 30 3.03 -0.29 -0.39
CA GLU A 30 3.17 1.11 -0.79
C GLU A 30 3.26 2.06 0.42
N LYS A 31 2.50 1.80 1.48
CA LYS A 31 2.63 2.53 2.75
C LYS A 31 4.01 2.31 3.38
N ALA A 32 4.47 1.06 3.44
CA ALA A 32 5.80 0.73 3.95
C ALA A 32 6.90 1.42 3.14
N LYS A 33 6.77 1.47 1.81
CA LYS A 33 7.70 2.19 0.91
C LYS A 33 7.79 3.69 1.18
N LYS A 34 6.74 4.29 1.73
CA LYS A 34 6.69 5.71 2.09
C LYS A 34 7.28 5.99 3.47
N THR A 35 7.62 4.96 4.25
CA THR A 35 8.24 5.17 5.57
C THR A 35 9.71 5.58 5.41
N ILE A 36 10.18 6.34 6.40
CA ILE A 36 11.57 6.78 6.48
C ILE A 36 12.51 5.56 6.56
N GLU A 37 12.08 4.50 7.24
CA GLU A 37 12.87 3.27 7.43
C GLU A 37 13.13 2.54 6.11
N TYR A 38 12.10 2.38 5.27
CA TYR A 38 12.28 1.79 3.94
C TYR A 38 13.22 2.65 3.08
N GLN A 39 13.11 3.98 3.16
CA GLN A 39 13.99 4.88 2.44
C GLN A 39 15.46 4.78 2.92
N ARG A 40 15.68 4.56 4.23
CA ARG A 40 17.02 4.29 4.79
C ARG A 40 17.60 2.98 4.25
N MET A 41 16.81 1.91 4.25
CA MET A 41 17.22 0.62 3.68
C MET A 41 17.63 0.76 2.20
N ILE A 42 16.83 1.45 1.38
CA ILE A 42 17.15 1.70 -0.02
C ILE A 42 18.44 2.52 -0.17
N ASN A 43 18.66 3.53 0.67
CA ASN A 43 19.86 4.35 0.62
C ASN A 43 21.13 3.58 1.04
N ASN A 44 21.00 2.61 1.95
CA ASN A 44 22.09 1.71 2.32
C ASN A 44 22.49 0.82 1.13
N ASN A 45 21.53 0.18 0.46
CA ASN A 45 21.80 -0.59 -0.75
C ASN A 45 22.42 0.29 -1.85
N ARG A 46 21.90 1.50 -2.06
CA ARG A 46 22.49 2.44 -3.03
C ARG A 46 23.94 2.78 -2.71
N LYS A 47 24.27 2.97 -1.45
CA LYS A 47 25.65 3.23 -0.99
C LYS A 47 26.58 2.07 -1.33
N GLU A 48 26.12 0.84 -1.14
CA GLU A 48 26.87 -0.38 -1.48
C GLU A 48 27.23 -0.43 -2.97
N TYR A 49 26.32 -0.01 -3.85
CA TYR A 49 26.57 0.10 -5.29
C TYR A 49 27.19 1.43 -5.74
N GLY A 50 27.69 2.26 -4.80
CA GLY A 50 28.30 3.56 -5.13
C GLY A 50 27.33 4.62 -5.70
N LEU A 51 26.02 4.40 -5.57
CA LEU A 51 24.99 5.29 -6.10
C LEU A 51 24.61 6.39 -5.09
N LYS A 52 24.37 7.60 -5.60
CA LYS A 52 23.91 8.75 -4.78
C LYS A 52 22.61 8.42 -4.03
N GLN A 53 22.52 8.79 -2.76
CA GLN A 53 21.33 8.59 -1.93
C GLN A 53 20.12 9.41 -2.42
N LYS A 54 18.92 8.91 -2.21
CA LYS A 54 17.67 9.64 -2.50
C LYS A 54 17.24 10.45 -1.28
N LYS A 55 16.86 11.71 -1.51
CA LYS A 55 16.29 12.59 -0.47
C LYS A 55 14.83 12.19 -0.21
N VAL A 56 14.41 12.22 1.06
CA VAL A 56 13.00 12.07 1.43
C VAL A 56 12.26 13.33 0.96
N GLN A 57 11.42 13.20 -0.07
CA GLN A 57 10.50 14.28 -0.44
C GLN A 57 9.30 14.23 0.51
N LEU A 58 9.32 15.09 1.53
CA LEU A 58 8.17 15.27 2.39
C LEU A 58 7.06 15.95 1.59
N ASN A 59 5.97 15.22 1.36
CA ASN A 59 4.80 15.80 0.70
C ASN A 59 4.03 16.65 1.72
N MET A 60 4.27 17.97 1.69
CA MET A 60 3.62 18.96 2.56
C MET A 60 2.09 18.96 2.46
N LYS A 61 1.48 18.35 1.42
CA LYS A 61 0.02 18.23 1.29
C LYS A 61 -0.66 17.54 2.48
N SER A 62 0.05 16.71 3.25
CA SER A 62 -0.52 16.08 4.44
C SER A 62 -0.57 17.00 5.67
N TYR A 63 0.27 18.04 5.72
CA TYR A 63 0.34 18.97 6.86
C TYR A 63 -0.80 19.99 6.86
N PHE A 64 -1.38 20.30 5.71
CA PHE A 64 -2.44 21.31 5.59
C PHE A 64 -3.86 20.74 5.60
N LYS A 65 -4.04 19.41 5.55
CA LYS A 65 -5.36 18.78 5.50
C LYS A 65 -6.04 18.60 6.86
N SER A 66 -5.31 18.75 7.97
CA SER A 66 -5.85 18.61 9.34
C SER A 66 -6.41 19.91 9.92
N LYS A 67 -6.20 21.07 9.29
CA LYS A 67 -6.71 22.36 9.80
C LYS A 67 -8.12 22.72 9.31
N THR A 68 -8.66 22.02 8.30
CA THR A 68 -9.96 22.36 7.70
C THR A 68 -11.07 21.37 8.06
N SER A 69 -10.82 20.37 8.91
CA SER A 69 -11.82 19.37 9.31
C SER A 69 -12.20 19.43 10.81
N SER A 70 -11.82 20.49 11.53
CA SER A 70 -12.17 20.71 12.94
C SER A 70 -13.07 21.93 13.16
N SER A 71 -13.79 22.35 12.12
CA SER A 71 -14.82 23.39 12.19
C SER A 71 -16.06 22.88 11.45
N SER A 72 -16.84 22.04 12.11
CA SER A 72 -18.21 21.66 11.72
C SER A 72 -18.96 21.34 13.00
#